data_AF-A0A2E5YE70-F1
#
_entry.id   AF-A0A2E5YE70-F1
#
_cell.length_a   1.000
_cell.length_b   1.000
_cell.length_c   1.000
_cell.angle_alpha   90.00
_cell.angle_beta   90.00
_cell.angle_gamma   90.00
#
_symmetry.space_group_name_H-M   'P 1'
#
loop_
_entity.id
_entity.type
_entity.pdbx_description
1 polymer ?
#
loop_
_entity_poly.entity_id
_entity_poly.type
_entity_poly.pdbx_seq_one_letter_code
_entity_poly.pdbx_strand_id
1 'polypeptide(L)'
;MDGSFGRTYSRCGNFGFDSEGYLVDPNNNRLQGFGIDSTTGQSNGVLGDIQVSLPPSPPQATGAIVLGMNLDATDGVPLLSIRRTPRTRRMPGR
;
A
#
# COMPACT_ATOMS: atom_id res chain seq x y z
N MET A 1 4.96 -8.13 -44.01
CA MET A 1 6.04 -8.23 -43.01
C MET A 1 6.94 -7.04 -43.21
N ASP A 2 7.10 -6.22 -42.17
CA ASP A 2 7.88 -4.98 -42.12
C ASP A 2 8.61 -4.98 -40.76
N GLY A 3 9.94 -4.83 -40.79
CA GLY A 3 10.70 -4.20 -39.71
C GLY A 3 11.16 -5.07 -38.54
N SER A 4 12.30 -5.77 -38.71
CA SER A 4 13.33 -6.18 -37.74
C SER A 4 13.03 -6.78 -36.34
N PHE A 5 11.89 -6.57 -35.66
CA PHE A 5 11.49 -7.24 -34.41
C PHE A 5 9.96 -7.13 -34.30
N GLY A 6 9.23 -8.01 -35.00
CA GLY A 6 7.81 -7.85 -35.29
C GLY A 6 6.92 -7.90 -34.05
N ARG A 7 6.23 -6.80 -33.73
CA ARG A 7 5.12 -6.80 -32.77
C ARG A 7 3.98 -7.67 -33.33
N THR A 8 3.53 -8.63 -32.53
CA THR A 8 2.42 -9.52 -32.87
C THR A 8 1.16 -9.12 -32.11
N TYR A 9 0.02 -9.10 -32.80
CA TYR A 9 -1.28 -8.84 -32.20
C TYR A 9 -2.08 -10.14 -32.14
N SER A 10 -2.60 -10.49 -30.96
CA SER A 10 -3.36 -11.71 -30.72
C SER A 10 -4.58 -11.43 -29.86
N ARG A 11 -5.64 -12.24 -30.00
CA ARG A 11 -6.82 -12.23 -29.13
C ARG A 11 -6.71 -13.25 -27.98
N CYS A 12 -5.59 -13.95 -27.87
CA CYS A 12 -5.36 -14.86 -26.77
C CYS A 12 -5.28 -14.07 -25.47
N GLY A 13 -6.21 -14.30 -24.53
CA GLY A 13 -6.25 -13.68 -23.20
C GLY A 13 -5.72 -14.59 -22.09
N ASN A 14 -5.20 -15.76 -22.44
CA ASN A 14 -4.71 -16.76 -21.51
C ASN A 14 -3.25 -16.45 -21.15
N PHE A 15 -3.03 -15.57 -20.19
CA PHE A 15 -1.68 -15.17 -19.79
C PHE A 15 -1.18 -15.91 -18.55
N GLY A 16 0.12 -16.18 -18.51
CA GLY A 16 0.83 -16.73 -17.36
C GLY A 16 2.17 -16.02 -17.16
N PHE A 17 2.81 -16.26 -16.02
CA PHE A 17 4.15 -15.77 -15.76
C PHE A 17 5.18 -16.87 -16.07
N ASP A 18 6.25 -16.51 -16.76
CA ASP A 18 7.42 -17.37 -16.92
C ASP A 18 8.33 -17.33 -15.67
N SER A 19 9.40 -18.14 -15.68
CA SER A 19 10.38 -18.18 -14.58
C SER A 19 11.18 -16.89 -14.40
N GLU A 20 11.15 -15.99 -15.39
CA GLU A 20 11.81 -14.69 -15.39
C GLU A 20 10.85 -13.56 -14.96
N GLY A 21 9.58 -13.89 -14.71
CA GLY A 21 8.54 -12.96 -14.28
C GLY A 21 7.90 -12.16 -15.42
N TYR A 22 8.14 -12.53 -16.69
CA TYR A 22 7.43 -11.90 -17.81
C TYR A 22 6.03 -12.47 -17.96
N LEU A 23 5.10 -11.60 -18.33
CA LEU A 23 3.75 -12.00 -18.68
C LEU A 23 3.73 -12.50 -20.13
N VAL A 24 3.45 -13.79 -20.31
CA VAL A 24 3.52 -14.50 -21.59
C VAL A 24 2.17 -15.15 -21.96
N ASP A 25 1.91 -15.27 -23.26
CA ASP A 25 0.80 -16.07 -23.81
C ASP A 25 1.20 -17.55 -23.98
N PRO A 26 0.28 -18.47 -24.36
CA PRO A 26 0.60 -19.89 -24.53
C PRO A 26 1.55 -20.19 -25.70
N ASN A 27 1.75 -19.23 -26.61
CA ASN A 27 2.72 -19.31 -27.69
C ASN A 27 4.07 -18.69 -27.29
N ASN A 28 4.26 -18.38 -26.00
CA ASN A 28 5.46 -17.77 -25.44
C ASN A 28 5.76 -16.35 -25.95
N ASN A 29 4.74 -15.63 -26.44
CA ASN A 29 4.87 -14.21 -26.78
C ASN A 29 4.81 -13.36 -25.52
N ARG A 30 5.68 -12.37 -25.40
CA ARG A 30 5.69 -11.42 -24.29
C ARG A 30 4.67 -10.31 -24.48
N LEU A 31 3.86 -10.06 -23.44
CA LEU A 31 2.89 -8.99 -23.48
C LEU A 31 3.60 -7.63 -23.40
N GLN A 32 3.21 -6.72 -24.31
CA GLN A 32 3.68 -5.34 -24.31
C GLN A 32 2.75 -4.46 -23.47
N GLY A 33 3.32 -3.59 -22.66
CA GLY A 33 2.56 -2.56 -21.95
C GLY A 33 3.49 -1.51 -21.34
N PHE A 34 2.97 -0.76 -20.37
CA PHE A 34 3.71 0.32 -19.75
C PHE A 34 4.15 -0.08 -18.34
N GLY A 35 5.45 -0.03 -18.09
CA GLY A 35 6.00 -0.21 -16.75
C GLY A 35 5.60 0.92 -15.81
N ILE A 36 5.63 0.63 -14.51
CA ILE A 36 5.43 1.60 -13.44
C ILE A 36 6.78 1.93 -12.83
N ASP A 37 7.07 3.21 -12.66
CA ASP A 37 8.22 3.68 -11.89
C ASP A 37 7.98 3.41 -10.39
N SER A 38 8.88 2.67 -9.76
CA SER A 38 8.73 2.23 -8.37
C SER A 38 8.79 3.37 -7.34
N THR A 39 9.29 4.54 -7.71
CA THR A 39 9.46 5.71 -6.82
C THR A 39 8.23 6.62 -6.88
N THR A 40 7.69 6.83 -8.07
CA THR A 40 6.58 7.77 -8.31
C THR A 40 5.22 7.07 -8.42
N GLY A 41 5.21 5.75 -8.64
CA GLY A 41 4.01 4.98 -8.94
C GLY A 41 3.35 5.34 -10.27
N GLN A 42 4.02 6.16 -11.10
CA GLN A 42 3.51 6.61 -12.40
C GLN A 42 3.97 5.69 -13.51
N SER A 43 3.22 5.71 -14.62
CA SER A 43 3.64 5.03 -15.84
C SER A 43 4.91 5.68 -16.39
N ASN A 44 5.89 4.86 -16.76
CA ASN A 44 7.10 5.33 -17.42
C ASN A 44 6.82 5.81 -18.87
N GLY A 45 5.61 5.62 -19.41
CA GLY A 45 5.22 6.05 -20.75
C GLY A 45 5.93 5.33 -21.91
N VAL A 46 6.94 4.50 -21.60
CA VAL A 46 7.66 3.66 -22.55
C VAL A 46 6.96 2.31 -22.68
N LEU A 47 6.61 1.95 -23.91
CA LEU A 47 6.07 0.63 -24.24
C LEU A 47 7.20 -0.40 -24.21
N GLY A 48 7.04 -1.45 -23.41
CA GLY A 48 7.99 -2.56 -23.32
C GLY A 48 7.34 -3.83 -22.77
N ASP A 49 8.17 -4.85 -22.54
CA ASP A 49 7.72 -6.13 -21.98
C ASP A 49 7.18 -5.94 -20.56
N ILE A 50 6.02 -6.51 -20.26
CA ILE A 50 5.49 -6.56 -18.89
C ILE A 50 6.26 -7.61 -18.10
N GLN A 51 7.08 -7.14 -17.17
CA GLN A 51 7.76 -7.97 -16.19
C GLN A 51 7.27 -7.61 -14.79
N VAL A 52 6.89 -8.62 -14.02
CA VAL A 52 6.55 -8.49 -12.61
C VAL A 52 7.63 -9.20 -11.81
N SER A 53 8.53 -8.41 -11.23
CA SER A 53 9.45 -8.93 -10.23
C SER A 53 8.65 -9.24 -8.96
N LEU A 54 8.87 -10.41 -8.36
CA LEU A 54 8.28 -10.84 -7.08
C LEU A 54 9.14 -10.55 -5.83
N PRO A 55 10.10 -9.58 -5.77
CA PRO A 55 10.79 -9.34 -4.53
C PRO A 55 9.79 -8.86 -3.48
N PRO A 56 10.02 -9.19 -2.20
CA PRO A 56 9.15 -8.76 -1.13
C PRO A 56 9.07 -7.23 -1.11
N SER A 57 7.84 -6.71 -1.16
CA SER A 57 7.61 -5.28 -0.94
C SER A 57 8.20 -4.89 0.42
N PRO A 58 9.00 -3.83 0.52
CA PRO A 58 9.55 -3.40 1.80
C PRO A 58 8.43 -3.00 2.75
N PRO A 59 8.61 -3.17 4.08
CA PRO A 59 7.66 -2.67 5.05
C PRO A 59 7.49 -1.16 4.91
N GLN A 60 6.25 -0.68 5.06
CA GLN A 60 5.92 0.75 5.05
C GLN A 60 5.36 1.12 6.43
N ALA A 61 5.98 2.10 7.08
CA ALA A 61 5.51 2.61 8.36
C ALA A 61 4.17 3.33 8.20
N THR A 62 3.27 3.19 9.17
CA THR A 62 1.98 3.88 9.17
C THR A 62 2.20 5.40 9.17
N GLY A 63 1.85 6.06 8.07
CA GLY A 63 1.92 7.52 7.95
C GLY A 63 0.67 8.24 8.47
N ALA A 64 -0.49 7.59 8.39
CA ALA A 64 -1.76 8.17 8.81
C ALA A 64 -2.71 7.10 9.34
N ILE A 65 -3.51 7.46 10.34
CA ILE A 65 -4.62 6.67 10.86
C ILE A 65 -5.87 7.51 10.70
N VAL A 66 -6.88 6.99 10.01
CA VAL A 66 -8.19 7.65 9.86
C VAL A 66 -9.20 6.86 10.69
N LEU A 67 -9.81 7.55 11.65
CA LEU A 67 -10.84 6.98 12.52
C LEU A 67 -12.17 7.64 12.18
N GLY A 68 -13.10 6.85 11.64
CA GLY A 68 -14.51 7.24 11.51
C GLY A 68 -15.31 6.54 12.59
N MET A 69 -15.84 7.30 13.55
CA MET A 69 -16.68 6.75 14.61
C MET A 69 -17.89 7.66 14.85
N ASN A 70 -19.01 7.02 15.18
CA ASN A 70 -20.21 7.70 15.65
C ASN A 70 -20.23 7.58 17.18
N LEU A 71 -20.32 8.71 17.88
CA LEU A 71 -20.44 8.74 19.33
C LEU A 71 -21.88 9.05 19.71
N ASP A 72 -22.37 8.40 20.77
CA ASP A 72 -23.67 8.70 21.34
C ASP A 72 -23.65 10.10 21.98
N ALA A 73 -24.57 10.97 21.54
CA ALA A 73 -24.66 12.35 22.02
C ALA A 73 -25.17 12.46 23.47
N THR A 74 -25.72 11.37 24.01
CA THR A 74 -26.26 11.32 25.38
C THR A 74 -25.26 10.78 26.40
N ASP A 75 -24.09 10.33 25.95
CA ASP A 75 -23.09 9.75 26.84
C ASP A 75 -22.41 10.83 27.69
N GLY A 76 -22.18 10.50 28.95
CA GLY A 76 -21.64 11.46 29.93
C GLY A 76 -20.17 11.78 29.66
N VAL A 77 -19.76 13.03 29.90
CA VAL A 77 -18.32 13.38 29.83
C VAL A 77 -17.54 12.58 30.89
N PRO A 78 -16.40 11.95 30.53
CA PRO A 78 -15.63 11.16 31.48
C PRO A 78 -15.08 12.04 32.61
N LEU A 79 -15.31 11.63 33.85
CA LEU A 79 -14.83 12.36 35.04
C LEU A 79 -13.37 12.00 35.31
N LEU A 80 -12.49 13.01 35.32
CA LEU A 80 -11.12 12.83 35.81
C LEU A 80 -11.09 12.77 37.34
N SER A 81 -10.67 11.63 37.88
CA SER A 81 -10.41 11.45 39.31
C SER A 81 -9.05 12.08 39.69
N ILE A 82 -9.04 13.36 40.10
CA ILE A 82 -7.90 13.92 40.84
C ILE A 82 -8.04 13.55 42.32
N ARG A 83 -7.29 12.54 42.78
CA ARG A 83 -7.18 12.25 44.22
C ARG A 83 -6.33 13.33 44.89
N ARG A 84 -6.96 14.24 45.63
CA ARG A 84 -6.28 15.11 46.59
C ARG A 84 -6.11 14.35 47.90
N THR A 85 -4.92 13.82 48.16
CA THR A 85 -4.61 13.31 49.50
C THR A 85 -4.62 14.49 50.49
N PRO A 86 -5.37 14.45 51.60
CA PRO A 86 -5.36 15.52 52.58
C PRO A 86 -3.97 15.60 53.24
N ARG A 87 -3.27 16.74 53.12
CA ARG A 87 -2.13 17.04 53.97
C ARG A 87 -2.66 17.33 55.37
N THR A 88 -2.45 16.41 56.31
CA THR A 88 -2.74 16.61 57.73
C THR A 88 -1.86 17.76 58.24
N ARG A 89 -2.47 18.92 58.51
CA ARG A 89 -1.78 20.04 59.15
C ARG A 89 -1.61 19.72 60.62
N ARG A 90 -0.45 19.17 61.00
CA ARG A 90 -0.07 19.00 62.41
C ARG A 90 0.12 20.39 63.02
N MET A 91 -0.80 20.81 63.88
CA MET A 91 -0.70 22.07 64.62
C MET A 91 0.38 21.93 65.72
N PRO A 92 1.19 22.96 65.99
CA PRO A 92 2.10 22.96 67.13
C PRO A 92 1.32 23.25 68.42
N GLY A 93 1.53 22.40 69.44
CA GLY A 93 1.04 22.61 70.80
C GLY A 93 1.69 23.84 71.45
N ARG A 94 0.96 24.45 72.37
CA ARG A 94 1.37 25.57 73.20
C ARG A 94 1.91 25.08 74.53
#